data_AF-A0A7J8DB06-F1
#
_entry.id   AF-A0A7J8DB06-F1
#
_cell.length_a   1.000
_cell.length_b   1.000
_cell.length_c   1.000
_cell.angle_alpha   90.00
_cell.angle_beta   90.00
_cell.angle_gamma   90.00
#
_symmetry.space_group_name_H-M   'P 1'
#
loop_
_entity.id
_entity.type
_entity.pdbx_description
1 polymer ?
#
loop_
_entity_poly.entity_id
_entity_poly.type
_entity_poly.pdbx_seq_one_letter_code
_entity_poly.pdbx_strand_id
1 'polypeptide(L)'
;MATGRLGVEETLGALNAALGPGGPVWFKETRARHLRARDFLAPRRALQARFGEGQVPEHVVRAVVDLQGPGVAPVLRCEPTPAGLALQLQRSAVFERVLGAVAAYAAPSAPSAPAAREPRVLLHCPSLRAAPCAFRLSQLRAVLVADHLARALQVHGSCGWTGPLPRSRPQLKR
;
A
#
# COMPACT_ATOMS: atom_id res chain seq x y z
N MET A 1 12.95 -18.41 5.26
CA MET A 1 12.56 -17.72 6.51
C MET A 1 11.39 -16.82 6.16
N ALA A 2 10.17 -17.14 6.60
CA ALA A 2 9.04 -16.24 6.42
C ALA A 2 9.40 -14.93 7.12
N THR A 3 9.56 -13.85 6.36
CA THR A 3 9.83 -12.54 6.93
C THR A 3 8.69 -12.24 7.88
N GLY A 4 8.95 -12.19 9.20
CA GLY A 4 7.96 -11.87 10.23
C GLY A 4 7.30 -10.48 10.09
N ARG A 5 7.54 -9.82 8.95
CA ARG A 5 6.89 -8.61 8.48
C ARG A 5 5.40 -8.88 8.28
N LEU A 6 4.59 -8.22 9.08
CA LEU A 6 3.17 -8.06 8.82
C LEU A 6 2.96 -7.22 7.58
N GLY A 7 2.06 -7.67 6.71
CA GLY A 7 1.68 -6.95 5.51
C GLY A 7 0.19 -6.72 5.43
N VAL A 8 -0.16 -5.54 4.89
CA VAL A 8 -1.56 -5.14 4.72
C VAL A 8 -2.23 -6.01 3.67
N GLU A 9 -1.53 -6.32 2.58
CA GLU A 9 -2.04 -7.16 1.49
C GLU A 9 -2.28 -8.61 1.95
N GLU A 10 -1.36 -9.18 2.72
CA GLU A 10 -1.48 -10.50 3.31
C GLU A 10 -2.69 -10.56 4.26
N THR A 11 -2.85 -9.52 5.09
CA THR A 11 -3.99 -9.41 6.00
C THR A 11 -5.31 -9.27 5.23
N LEU A 12 -5.36 -8.41 4.20
CA LEU A 12 -6.53 -8.26 3.34
C LEU A 12 -6.85 -9.55 2.58
N GLY A 13 -5.84 -10.25 2.08
CA GLY A 13 -5.97 -11.54 1.41
C GLY A 13 -6.59 -12.58 2.32
N ALA A 14 -6.06 -12.74 3.53
CA ALA A 14 -6.58 -13.66 4.54
C ALA A 14 -8.01 -13.31 4.96
N LEU A 15 -8.30 -12.01 5.17
CA LEU A 15 -9.64 -11.53 5.51
C LEU A 15 -10.67 -11.82 4.42
N ASN A 16 -10.32 -11.62 3.15
CA ASN A 16 -11.22 -11.89 2.04
C ASN A 16 -11.40 -13.41 1.80
N ALA A 17 -10.35 -14.21 2.04
CA ALA A 17 -10.42 -15.66 1.97
C ALA A 17 -11.34 -16.24 3.07
N ALA A 18 -11.30 -15.69 4.28
CA ALA A 18 -12.17 -16.09 5.39
C ALA A 18 -13.67 -15.85 5.09
N LEU A 19 -14.00 -14.91 4.21
CA LEU A 19 -15.37 -14.69 3.75
C LEU A 19 -15.84 -15.72 2.70
N GLY A 20 -14.95 -16.60 2.21
CA GLY A 20 -15.24 -17.60 1.18
C GLY A 20 -15.11 -17.08 -0.26
N PRO A 21 -15.83 -17.68 -1.23
CA PRO A 21 -15.80 -17.23 -2.63
C PRO A 21 -16.45 -15.84 -2.80
N GLY A 22 -15.86 -15.01 -3.65
CA GLY A 22 -16.36 -13.68 -3.98
C GLY A 22 -15.25 -12.63 -4.13
N GLY A 23 -15.64 -11.43 -4.59
CA GLY A 23 -14.72 -10.30 -4.70
C GLY A 23 -14.26 -9.74 -3.34
N PRO A 24 -13.18 -8.94 -3.32
CA PRO A 24 -12.68 -8.33 -2.10
C PRO A 24 -13.67 -7.28 -1.56
N VAL A 25 -13.93 -7.31 -0.26
CA VAL A 25 -14.86 -6.38 0.40
C VAL A 25 -14.25 -5.65 1.60
N TRP A 26 -13.09 -6.10 2.08
CA TRP A 26 -12.39 -5.49 3.21
C TRP A 26 -11.58 -4.28 2.76
N PHE A 27 -11.63 -3.21 3.55
CA PHE A 27 -10.84 -2.01 3.38
C PHE A 27 -10.07 -1.70 4.66
N LYS A 28 -8.82 -1.26 4.52
CA LYS A 28 -8.07 -0.67 5.62
C LYS A 28 -8.66 0.70 5.95
N GLU A 29 -8.98 0.93 7.22
CA GLU A 29 -9.47 2.23 7.68
C GLU A 29 -8.33 3.24 7.65
N THR A 30 -8.61 4.44 7.15
CA THR A 30 -7.64 5.53 6.99
C THR A 30 -8.10 6.80 7.70
N ARG A 31 -9.37 6.87 8.13
CA ARG A 31 -9.93 8.06 8.75
C ARG A 31 -9.60 8.09 10.24
N ALA A 32 -8.84 9.11 10.67
CA ALA A 32 -8.38 9.28 12.05
C ALA A 32 -9.48 9.09 13.11
N ARG A 33 -10.67 9.65 12.88
CA ARG A 33 -11.82 9.53 13.79
C ARG A 33 -12.32 8.10 14.00
N HIS A 34 -12.08 7.19 13.06
CA HIS A 34 -12.53 5.80 13.12
C HIS A 34 -11.43 4.85 13.58
N LEU A 35 -10.15 5.25 13.49
CA LEU A 35 -9.01 4.41 13.88
C LEU A 35 -9.05 4.02 15.36
N ARG A 36 -9.74 4.73 16.23
CA ARG A 36 -9.94 4.27 17.62
C ARG A 36 -10.85 3.04 17.69
N ALA A 37 -11.84 2.97 16.80
CA ALA A 37 -12.91 1.99 16.81
C ALA A 37 -12.67 0.81 15.87
N ARG A 38 -11.85 0.93 14.82
CA ARG A 38 -11.57 -0.16 13.88
C ARG A 38 -10.32 0.09 13.05
N ASP A 39 -9.70 -0.99 12.60
CA ASP A 39 -8.54 -0.98 11.71
C ASP A 39 -8.94 -1.40 10.28
N PHE A 40 -9.96 -2.25 10.15
CA PHE A 40 -10.55 -2.63 8.86
C PHE A 40 -12.07 -2.55 8.90
N LEU A 41 -12.69 -2.38 7.72
CA LEU A 41 -14.13 -2.36 7.54
C LEU A 41 -14.51 -3.11 6.26
N ALA A 42 -15.46 -4.04 6.38
CA ALA A 42 -16.23 -4.53 5.23
C ALA A 42 -17.59 -3.80 5.19
N PRO A 43 -17.85 -2.93 4.20
CA PRO A 43 -19.05 -2.10 4.17
C PRO A 43 -20.34 -2.92 4.07
N ARG A 44 -21.40 -2.48 4.75
CA ARG A 44 -22.69 -3.18 4.78
C ARG A 44 -23.23 -3.50 3.38
N ARG A 45 -23.16 -2.56 2.43
CA ARG A 45 -23.64 -2.78 1.05
C ARG A 45 -22.85 -3.88 0.32
N ALA A 46 -21.54 -3.96 0.54
CA ALA A 46 -20.70 -4.99 -0.06
C ALA A 46 -21.00 -6.37 0.56
N LEU A 47 -21.25 -6.41 1.86
CA LEU A 47 -21.69 -7.61 2.57
C LEU A 47 -23.08 -8.07 2.13
N GLN A 48 -24.03 -7.15 1.94
CA GLN A 48 -25.37 -7.45 1.42
C GLN A 48 -25.32 -8.00 -0.01
N ALA A 49 -24.48 -7.45 -0.88
CA ALA A 49 -24.29 -8.00 -2.21
C ALA A 49 -23.72 -9.44 -2.19
N ARG A 50 -23.00 -9.80 -1.12
CA ARG A 50 -22.32 -11.09 -0.97
C ARG A 50 -23.15 -12.15 -0.26
N PHE A 51 -23.85 -11.78 0.80
CA PHE A 51 -24.61 -12.68 1.67
C PHE A 51 -26.13 -12.47 1.58
N GLY A 52 -26.58 -11.53 0.74
CA GLY A 52 -27.98 -11.14 0.60
C GLY A 52 -28.49 -10.32 1.80
N GLU A 53 -29.78 -10.45 2.08
CA GLU A 53 -30.39 -9.96 3.34
C GLU A 53 -29.99 -10.81 4.55
N GLY A 54 -29.34 -11.96 4.33
CA GLY A 54 -28.75 -12.80 5.35
C GLY A 54 -27.49 -12.13 5.90
N GLN A 55 -27.55 -11.66 7.14
CA GLN A 55 -26.41 -11.11 7.87
C GLN A 55 -25.18 -12.04 7.78
N VAL A 56 -23.98 -11.47 7.87
CA VAL A 56 -22.73 -12.24 7.80
C VAL A 56 -22.81 -13.43 8.76
N PRO A 57 -22.72 -14.68 8.26
CA PRO A 57 -22.90 -15.85 9.11
C PRO A 57 -21.91 -15.87 10.28
N GLU A 58 -22.35 -16.32 11.46
CA GLU A 58 -21.50 -16.30 12.66
C GLU A 58 -20.21 -17.11 12.49
N HIS A 59 -20.26 -18.23 11.75
CA HIS A 59 -19.07 -19.03 11.46
C HIS A 59 -18.02 -18.25 10.64
N VAL A 60 -18.44 -17.32 9.78
CA VAL A 60 -17.54 -16.44 9.02
C VAL A 60 -16.89 -15.44 9.97
N VAL A 61 -17.66 -14.86 10.90
CA VAL A 61 -17.11 -13.94 11.90
C VAL A 61 -16.10 -14.65 12.79
N ARG A 62 -16.38 -15.87 13.24
CA ARG A 62 -15.44 -16.70 14.00
C ARG A 62 -14.18 -17.01 13.19
N ALA A 63 -14.31 -17.45 11.94
CA ALA A 63 -13.17 -17.70 11.06
C ALA A 63 -12.28 -16.46 10.90
N VAL A 64 -12.86 -15.25 10.84
CA VAL A 64 -12.12 -13.99 10.80
C VAL A 64 -11.40 -13.70 12.12
N VAL A 65 -12.02 -13.96 13.27
CA VAL A 65 -11.38 -13.76 14.60
C VAL A 65 -10.23 -14.76 14.81
N ASP A 66 -10.40 -15.98 14.33
CA ASP A 66 -9.41 -17.06 14.45
C ASP A 66 -8.30 -16.99 13.40
N LEU A 67 -8.26 -15.93 12.57
CA LEU A 67 -7.24 -15.75 11.53
C LEU A 67 -5.84 -15.67 12.14
N GLN A 68 -5.01 -16.61 11.70
CA GLN A 68 -3.59 -16.66 12.02
C GLN A 68 -2.81 -17.05 10.76
N GLY A 69 -1.59 -16.53 10.63
CA GLY A 69 -0.73 -16.87 9.52
C GLY A 69 0.52 -16.00 9.45
N PRO A 70 1.53 -16.45 8.69
CA PRO A 70 2.71 -15.63 8.42
C PRO A 70 2.29 -14.35 7.68
N GLY A 71 2.70 -13.19 8.20
CA GLY A 71 2.37 -11.88 7.62
C GLY A 71 0.95 -11.36 7.90
N VAL A 72 0.06 -12.18 8.48
CA VAL A 72 -1.30 -11.78 8.85
C VAL A 72 -1.30 -11.12 10.22
N ALA A 73 -1.89 -9.92 10.31
CA ALA A 73 -2.01 -9.23 11.58
C ALA A 73 -3.04 -9.93 12.49
N PRO A 74 -2.71 -10.15 13.78
CA PRO A 74 -3.61 -10.83 14.72
C PRO A 74 -4.87 -10.01 14.97
N VAL A 75 -6.02 -10.66 14.89
CA VAL A 75 -7.32 -10.04 15.12
C VAL A 75 -7.63 -10.03 16.61
N LEU A 76 -8.02 -8.86 17.14
CA LEU A 76 -8.52 -8.74 18.51
C LEU A 76 -10.02 -9.04 18.55
N ARG A 77 -10.77 -8.48 17.60
CA ARG A 77 -12.22 -8.67 17.50
C ARG A 77 -12.75 -8.29 16.13
N CYS A 78 -13.89 -8.87 15.80
CA CYS A 78 -14.64 -8.61 14.58
C CYS A 78 -16.12 -8.51 14.96
N GLU A 79 -16.76 -7.37 14.74
CA GLU A 79 -18.11 -7.08 15.21
C GLU A 79 -18.98 -6.48 14.11
N PRO A 80 -20.25 -6.91 13.97
CA PRO A 80 -21.22 -6.23 13.12
C PRO A 80 -21.54 -4.84 13.66
N THR A 81 -21.56 -3.84 12.76
CA THR A 81 -21.91 -2.46 13.06
C THR A 81 -22.90 -1.93 12.02
N PRO A 82 -23.55 -0.77 12.26
CA PRO A 82 -24.41 -0.15 11.24
C PRO A 82 -23.69 0.11 9.91
N ALA A 83 -22.37 0.33 9.94
CA ALA A 83 -21.56 0.57 8.75
C ALA A 83 -21.16 -0.72 8.00
N GLY A 84 -21.36 -1.89 8.60
CA GLY A 84 -20.88 -3.18 8.11
C GLY A 84 -20.07 -3.93 9.17
N LEU A 85 -19.17 -4.81 8.76
CA LEU A 85 -18.36 -5.60 9.68
C LEU A 85 -17.06 -4.86 10.00
N ALA A 86 -16.87 -4.50 11.26
CA ALA A 86 -15.71 -3.76 11.74
C ALA A 86 -14.73 -4.70 12.42
N LEU A 87 -13.45 -4.53 12.12
CA LEU A 87 -12.39 -5.37 12.66
C LEU A 87 -11.34 -4.52 13.37
N GLN A 88 -10.95 -4.96 14.57
CA GLN A 88 -9.81 -4.44 15.30
C GLN A 88 -8.72 -5.50 15.37
N LEU A 89 -7.50 -5.06 15.14
CA LEU A 89 -6.31 -5.86 15.35
C LEU A 89 -5.88 -5.82 16.82
N GLN A 90 -5.14 -6.83 17.25
CA GLN A 90 -4.44 -6.80 18.52
C GLN A 90 -3.23 -5.87 18.38
N ARG A 91 -3.47 -4.56 18.52
CA ARG A 91 -2.51 -3.49 18.21
C ARG A 91 -1.19 -3.61 18.95
N SER A 92 -1.22 -4.04 20.21
CA SER A 92 0.00 -4.30 20.99
C SER A 92 0.85 -5.38 20.33
N ALA A 93 0.25 -6.53 19.99
CA ALA A 93 0.97 -7.62 19.31
C ALA A 93 1.46 -7.23 17.91
N VAL A 94 0.66 -6.46 17.16
CA VAL A 94 1.09 -5.91 15.86
C VAL A 94 2.29 -5.00 16.04
N PHE A 95 2.24 -4.09 17.02
CA PHE A 95 3.29 -3.13 17.29
C PHE A 95 4.60 -3.82 17.70
N GLU A 96 4.54 -4.80 18.62
CA GLU A 96 5.69 -5.60 19.02
C GLU A 96 6.34 -6.32 17.83
N ARG A 97 5.54 -6.94 16.95
CA ARG A 97 6.07 -7.59 15.73
C ARG A 97 6.72 -6.59 14.78
N VAL A 98 6.12 -5.40 14.61
CA VAL A 98 6.69 -4.35 13.77
C VAL A 98 8.02 -3.86 14.33
N LEU A 99 8.09 -3.62 15.65
CA LEU A 99 9.32 -3.23 16.33
C LEU A 99 10.41 -4.31 16.23
N GLY A 100 10.05 -5.58 16.36
CA GLY A 100 10.99 -6.70 16.20
C GLY A 100 11.48 -6.90 14.77
N ALA A 101 10.83 -6.29 13.77
CA ALA A 101 11.14 -6.48 12.36
C ALA A 101 11.39 -5.16 11.60
N VAL A 102 11.75 -4.06 12.29
CA VAL A 102 11.96 -2.73 11.69
C VAL A 102 12.87 -2.77 10.45
N ALA A 103 13.96 -3.55 10.51
CA ALA A 103 14.86 -3.72 9.38
C ALA A 103 14.15 -4.27 8.12
N ALA A 104 13.19 -5.17 8.27
CA ALA A 104 12.40 -5.72 7.16
C ALA A 104 11.40 -4.71 6.57
N TYR A 105 10.99 -3.69 7.35
CA TYR A 105 10.16 -2.59 6.86
C TYR A 105 10.98 -1.45 6.23
N ALA A 106 12.21 -1.25 6.71
CA ALA A 106 13.14 -0.27 6.18
C ALA A 106 13.92 -0.78 4.95
N ALA A 107 13.99 -2.09 4.76
CA ALA A 107 14.61 -2.69 3.59
C ALA A 107 13.89 -2.23 2.31
N PRO A 108 14.64 -1.80 1.28
CA PRO A 108 14.07 -1.56 -0.05
C PRO A 108 13.31 -2.80 -0.51
N SER A 109 12.13 -2.61 -1.11
CA SER A 109 11.38 -3.73 -1.66
C SER A 109 12.26 -4.46 -2.68
N ALA A 110 12.57 -5.72 -2.42
CA ALA A 110 13.34 -6.53 -3.37
C ALA A 110 12.61 -6.53 -4.72
N PRO A 111 13.32 -6.32 -5.84
CA PRO A 111 12.70 -6.37 -7.16
C PRO A 111 12.06 -7.75 -7.34
N SER A 112 10.75 -7.75 -7.57
CA SER A 112 9.99 -8.98 -7.78
C SER A 112 10.38 -9.58 -9.13
N ALA A 113 11.21 -10.63 -9.09
CA ALA A 113 11.61 -11.53 -10.19
C ALA A 113 12.41 -10.88 -11.37
N PRO A 114 13.41 -11.59 -11.93
CA PRO A 114 14.21 -11.09 -13.04
C PRO A 114 13.58 -11.48 -14.39
N ALA A 115 12.42 -10.93 -14.77
CA ALA A 115 11.85 -11.23 -16.10
C ALA A 115 10.69 -10.31 -16.53
N ALA A 116 10.90 -9.00 -16.60
CA ALA A 116 10.20 -8.09 -17.53
C ALA A 116 10.71 -6.67 -17.28
N ARG A 117 11.35 -6.09 -18.30
CA ARG A 117 11.72 -4.67 -18.45
C ARG A 117 11.22 -3.77 -17.31
N GLU A 118 12.10 -3.47 -16.36
CA GLU A 118 11.79 -2.61 -15.21
C GLU A 118 11.04 -1.35 -15.69
N PRO A 119 9.94 -0.96 -15.01
CA PRO A 119 9.23 0.27 -15.36
C PRO A 119 10.17 1.46 -15.18
N ARG A 120 10.58 2.05 -16.31
CA ARG A 120 11.39 3.26 -16.34
C ARG A 120 10.47 4.46 -16.16
N VAL A 121 10.52 5.08 -14.99
CA VAL A 121 9.75 6.29 -14.69
C VAL A 121 10.62 7.52 -14.98
N LEU A 122 10.17 8.36 -15.92
CA LEU A 122 10.82 9.65 -16.19
C LEU A 122 10.19 10.74 -15.31
N LEU A 123 10.94 11.27 -14.36
CA LEU A 123 10.51 12.41 -13.56
C LEU A 123 10.80 13.71 -14.29
N HIS A 124 9.76 14.32 -14.83
CA HIS A 124 9.88 15.58 -15.56
C HIS A 124 9.88 16.78 -14.59
N CYS A 125 11.06 17.31 -14.28
CA CYS A 125 11.21 18.55 -13.53
C CYS A 125 11.98 19.60 -14.36
N PRO A 126 11.31 20.56 -15.02
CA PRO A 126 11.95 21.61 -15.81
C PRO A 126 12.94 22.45 -15.00
N SER A 127 12.67 22.64 -13.71
CA SER A 127 13.52 23.39 -12.80
C SER A 127 14.91 22.78 -12.68
N LEU A 128 15.04 21.44 -12.74
CA LEU A 128 16.34 20.76 -12.73
C LEU A 128 17.17 20.98 -14.02
N ARG A 129 16.57 21.54 -15.08
CA ARG A 129 17.27 21.86 -16.34
C ARG A 129 17.91 23.25 -16.32
N ALA A 130 17.57 24.08 -15.33
CA ALA A 130 18.17 25.40 -15.17
C ALA A 130 19.61 25.25 -14.62
N ALA A 131 20.49 26.17 -14.97
CA ALA A 131 21.84 26.20 -14.40
C ALA A 131 21.76 26.28 -12.85
N PRO A 132 22.68 25.65 -12.11
CA PRO A 132 22.66 25.63 -10.64
C PRO A 132 22.57 27.01 -9.98
N CYS A 133 23.09 28.03 -10.65
CA CYS A 133 23.10 29.43 -10.22
C CYS A 133 21.85 30.24 -10.63
N ALA A 134 20.86 29.64 -11.29
CA ALA A 134 19.65 30.31 -11.78
C ALA A 134 18.37 29.91 -11.02
N PHE A 135 18.48 29.17 -9.91
CA PHE A 135 17.32 28.71 -9.15
C PHE A 135 16.62 29.85 -8.44
N ARG A 136 15.31 29.97 -8.68
CA ARG A 136 14.43 30.87 -7.93
C ARG A 136 13.79 30.11 -6.78
N LEU A 137 13.46 30.80 -5.69
CA LEU A 137 12.72 30.21 -4.56
C LEU A 137 11.40 29.55 -5.01
N SER A 138 10.74 30.09 -6.04
CA SER A 138 9.53 29.50 -6.63
C SER A 138 9.74 28.11 -7.24
N GLN A 139 10.98 27.72 -7.54
CA GLN A 139 11.35 26.44 -8.14
C GLN A 139 11.81 25.41 -7.09
N LEU A 140 12.12 25.85 -5.86
CA LEU A 140 12.64 24.99 -4.79
C LEU A 140 11.69 23.83 -4.46
N ARG A 141 10.38 24.12 -4.37
CA ARG A 141 9.37 23.08 -4.11
C ARG A 141 9.37 21.99 -5.19
N ALA A 142 9.45 22.38 -6.46
CA ALA A 142 9.43 21.42 -7.56
C ALA A 142 10.69 20.53 -7.56
N VAL A 143 11.84 21.10 -7.22
CA VAL A 143 13.11 20.37 -7.11
C VAL A 143 13.08 19.37 -5.95
N LEU A 144 12.68 19.80 -4.75
CA LEU A 144 12.63 18.93 -3.57
C LEU A 144 11.65 17.77 -3.74
N VAL A 145 10.48 18.03 -4.32
CA VAL A 145 9.50 16.98 -4.62
C VAL A 145 10.04 16.01 -5.66
N ALA A 146 10.70 16.50 -6.72
CA ALA A 146 11.29 15.65 -7.74
C ALA A 146 12.43 14.76 -7.18
N ASP A 147 13.31 15.30 -6.32
CA ASP A 147 14.37 14.52 -5.66
C ASP A 147 13.79 13.44 -4.73
N HIS A 148 12.82 13.82 -3.89
CA HIS A 148 12.17 12.87 -2.99
C HIS A 148 11.47 11.73 -3.75
N LEU A 149 10.74 12.06 -4.83
CA LEU A 149 10.10 11.07 -5.69
C LEU A 149 11.14 10.18 -6.39
N ALA A 150 12.27 10.73 -6.83
CA ALA A 150 13.33 9.95 -7.46
C ALA A 150 13.88 8.91 -6.48
N ARG A 151 14.17 9.31 -5.23
CA ARG A 151 14.63 8.40 -4.18
C ARG A 151 13.57 7.33 -3.85
N ALA A 152 12.31 7.73 -3.70
CA ALA A 152 11.23 6.79 -3.42
C ALA A 152 11.09 5.74 -4.54
N LEU A 153 11.12 6.17 -5.80
CA LEU A 153 11.02 5.27 -6.96
C LEU A 153 12.22 4.32 -7.08
N GLN A 154 13.43 4.79 -6.76
CA GLN A 154 14.64 3.95 -6.71
C GLN A 154 14.53 2.87 -5.63
N VAL A 155 14.02 3.22 -4.44
CA VAL A 155 13.78 2.26 -3.34
C VAL A 155 12.73 1.20 -3.73
N HIS A 156 11.85 1.51 -4.68
CA HIS A 156 10.83 0.60 -5.21
C HIS A 156 11.24 -0.11 -6.52
N GLY A 157 12.53 -0.09 -6.88
CA GLY A 157 13.06 -0.84 -8.04
C GLY A 157 12.73 -0.22 -9.41
N SER A 158 12.34 1.06 -9.45
CA SER A 158 12.17 1.80 -10.71
C SER A 158 13.40 2.67 -10.95
N CYS A 159 14.13 2.41 -12.05
CA CYS A 159 15.24 3.28 -12.48
C CYS A 159 14.72 4.67 -12.88
N GLY A 160 14.76 5.62 -11.94
CA GLY A 160 14.50 7.03 -12.21
C GLY A 160 15.68 7.65 -12.95
N TRP A 161 15.48 8.05 -14.21
CA TRP A 161 16.47 8.80 -14.97
C TRP A 161 16.10 10.28 -14.96
N THR A 162 16.95 11.13 -14.39
CA THR A 162 16.83 12.59 -14.48
C THR A 162 17.81 13.09 -15.54
N GLY A 163 17.39 13.13 -16.81
CA GLY A 163 18.25 13.64 -17.89
C GLY A 163 17.44 14.15 -19.09
N PRO A 164 18.04 15.01 -19.93
CA PRO A 164 17.34 15.65 -21.03
C PRO A 164 16.99 14.63 -22.12
N LEU A 165 15.79 14.77 -22.71
CA LEU A 165 15.42 14.02 -23.92
C LEU A 165 16.46 14.30 -25.03
N PRO A 166 16.82 13.30 -25.86
CA PRO A 166 17.56 13.57 -27.09
C PRO A 166 16.70 14.46 -27.98
N ARG A 167 17.19 15.68 -28.26
CA ARG A 167 16.64 16.54 -29.30
C ARG A 167 16.80 15.81 -30.64
N SER A 168 15.69 15.34 -31.20
CA SER A 168 15.60 14.97 -32.61
C SER A 168 16.03 16.17 -33.45
N ARG A 169 17.15 16.04 -34.16
CA ARG A 169 17.61 17.04 -35.14
C ARG A 169 16.59 17.10 -36.29
N PRO A 170 16.15 18.28 -36.75
CA PRO A 170 15.47 18.37 -38.03
C PRO A 170 16.52 18.14 -39.13
N GLN A 171 16.36 17.08 -39.91
CA GLN A 171 17.05 16.99 -41.20
C GLN A 171 16.33 17.92 -42.17
N LEU A 172 17.01 19.02 -42.53
CA LEU A 172 16.71 19.78 -43.72
C LEU A 172 17.82 19.51 -44.73
N LYS A 173 17.42 19.04 -45.92
CA LYS A 173 18.01 19.21 -47.27
C LYS A 173 17.87 17.93 -48.09
N ARG A 174 17.05 17.99 -49.14
CA ARG A 174 17.53 18.35 -50.47
C ARG A 174 16.50 19.23 -51.16
#